data_AF-A0A4S3JJ44-F1
#
_entry.id   AF-A0A4S3JJ44-F1
#
_cell.length_a   1.000
_cell.length_b   1.000
_cell.length_c   1.000
_cell.angle_alpha   90.00
_cell.angle_beta   90.00
_cell.angle_gamma   90.00
#
_symmetry.space_group_name_H-M   'P 1'
#
loop_
_entity.id
_entity.type
_entity.pdbx_description
1 polymer ?
#
loop_
_entity_poly.entity_id
_entity_poly.type
_entity_poly.pdbx_seq_one_letter_code
_entity_poly.pdbx_strand_id
1 'polypeptide(L)'
;MKLHPEWAVYESQLHSAPNEKDRNRAFLNSDAGTRLREDVQTSESSLAARDGYQIPIRIYQRAKSNDPSTALVIFYHSGGFTNGSLETEDLTCRHLALGGPVTVISVAYRLSPEYLYPIPMNDGWDAFVHILNNAAQYLAGQTNAARVVLSGTSSGGQLAAIVSQKASRWFADQQSIPKRPILTFAGVILRNPVTVCGMKRDYIPPQFQDCHRSWAPELETSLLERSEMGANHGIS
;
A
#
# COMPACT_ATOMS: atom_id res chain seq x y z
N MET A 1 22.90 0.22 17.08
CA MET A 1 21.82 0.26 18.10
C MET A 1 21.64 -1.17 18.60
N LYS A 2 21.60 -1.46 19.91
CA LYS A 2 21.30 -2.83 20.37
C LYS A 2 19.79 -3.04 20.38
N LEU A 3 19.30 -4.06 19.69
CA LEU A 3 17.90 -4.49 19.78
C LEU A 3 17.56 -4.79 21.24
N HIS A 4 16.34 -4.45 21.65
CA HIS A 4 15.86 -4.82 22.98
C HIS A 4 15.86 -6.36 23.10
N PRO A 5 16.19 -6.97 24.26
CA PRO A 5 16.48 -8.40 24.37
C PRO A 5 15.37 -9.31 23.84
N GLU A 6 14.11 -8.91 23.94
CA GLU A 6 12.97 -9.66 23.40
C GLU A 6 13.04 -9.82 21.87
N TRP A 7 13.50 -8.77 21.16
CA TRP A 7 13.63 -8.76 19.70
C TRP A 7 14.85 -9.54 19.25
N ALA A 8 15.94 -9.51 20.02
CA ALA A 8 17.12 -10.33 19.77
C ALA A 8 16.81 -11.83 19.91
N VAL A 9 16.01 -12.21 20.91
CA VAL A 9 15.53 -13.60 21.07
C VAL A 9 14.61 -13.98 19.92
N TYR A 10 13.64 -13.12 19.56
CA TYR A 10 12.74 -13.36 18.43
C TYR A 10 13.49 -13.53 17.10
N GLU A 11 14.45 -12.65 16.82
CA GLU A 11 15.29 -12.72 15.62
C GLU A 11 16.14 -14.00 15.57
N SER A 12 16.70 -14.42 16.70
CA SER A 12 17.47 -15.67 16.78
C SER A 12 16.65 -16.94 16.53
N GLN A 13 15.32 -16.86 16.67
CA GLN A 13 14.39 -17.97 16.42
C GLN A 13 13.85 -17.98 14.99
N LEU A 14 13.98 -16.87 14.26
CA LEU A 14 13.59 -16.74 12.86
C LEU A 14 14.64 -17.37 11.94
N HIS A 15 14.52 -18.67 11.71
CA HIS A 15 15.35 -19.39 10.73
C HIS A 15 14.95 -19.04 9.28
N SER A 16 13.70 -18.60 9.07
CA SER A 16 13.18 -17.93 7.87
C SER A 16 11.82 -17.30 8.20
N ALA A 17 11.47 -16.17 7.59
CA ALA A 17 10.12 -15.64 7.72
C ALA A 17 9.14 -16.59 7.01
N PRO A 18 8.05 -17.03 7.66
CA PRO A 18 7.04 -17.84 6.99
C PRO A 18 6.48 -17.09 5.79
N ASN A 19 6.14 -17.84 4.72
CA ASN A 19 5.47 -17.26 3.56
C ASN A 19 4.28 -16.40 4.01
N GLU A 20 4.14 -15.19 3.46
CA GLU A 20 3.14 -14.20 3.90
C GLU A 20 1.73 -14.79 3.94
N LYS A 21 1.39 -15.62 2.96
CA LYS A 21 0.08 -16.30 2.87
C LYS A 21 -0.16 -17.26 4.02
N ASP A 22 0.86 -18.04 4.39
CA ASP A 22 0.75 -19.01 5.49
C ASP A 22 0.75 -18.31 6.85
N ARG A 23 1.56 -17.25 7.00
CA ARG A 23 1.50 -16.34 8.15
C ARG A 23 0.10 -15.75 8.33
N ASN A 24 -0.48 -15.20 7.26
CA ASN A 24 -1.82 -14.61 7.28
C ASN A 24 -2.88 -15.66 7.61
N ARG A 25 -2.80 -16.84 7.00
CA ARG A 25 -3.72 -17.96 7.25
C ARG A 25 -3.66 -18.44 8.70
N ALA A 26 -2.46 -18.59 9.25
CA ALA A 26 -2.26 -18.98 10.64
C ALA A 26 -2.90 -17.96 11.59
N PHE A 27 -2.69 -16.66 11.34
CA PHE A 27 -3.32 -15.60 12.13
C PHE A 27 -4.85 -15.64 12.02
N LEU A 28 -5.41 -15.72 10.80
CA LEU A 28 -6.86 -15.75 10.56
C LEU A 28 -7.55 -16.98 11.17
N ASN A 29 -6.82 -18.06 11.42
CA ASN A 29 -7.31 -19.27 12.09
C ASN A 29 -7.14 -19.25 13.61
N SER A 30 -6.45 -18.25 14.16
CA SER A 30 -6.35 -18.03 15.61
C SER A 30 -7.58 -17.30 16.16
N ASP A 31 -7.79 -17.38 17.47
CA ASP A 31 -8.87 -16.65 18.15
C ASP A 31 -8.81 -15.13 17.90
N ALA A 32 -7.61 -14.57 17.81
CA ALA A 32 -7.40 -13.15 17.52
C ALA A 32 -7.79 -12.77 16.08
N GLY A 33 -7.69 -13.71 15.13
CA GLY A 33 -8.01 -13.49 13.72
C GLY A 33 -9.44 -13.80 13.33
N THR A 34 -10.20 -14.53 14.16
CA THR A 34 -11.58 -14.96 13.89
C THR A 34 -12.47 -13.84 13.37
N ARG A 35 -12.42 -12.66 13.99
CA ARG A 35 -13.24 -11.51 13.57
C ARG A 35 -12.86 -11.01 12.16
N LEU A 36 -11.58 -10.97 11.81
CA LEU A 36 -11.14 -10.58 10.46
C LEU A 36 -11.48 -11.62 9.41
N ARG A 37 -11.53 -12.90 9.79
CA ARG A 37 -11.91 -14.01 8.91
C ARG A 37 -13.42 -13.98 8.62
N GLU A 38 -14.24 -13.74 9.63
CA GLU A 38 -15.69 -13.91 9.54
C GLU A 38 -16.44 -12.64 9.13
N ASP A 39 -15.97 -11.46 9.57
CA ASP A 39 -16.69 -10.20 9.34
C ASP A 39 -16.13 -9.41 8.15
N VAL A 40 -15.08 -9.88 7.49
CA VAL A 40 -14.50 -9.26 6.28
C VAL A 40 -14.50 -10.25 5.13
N GLN A 41 -15.30 -9.95 4.10
CA GLN A 41 -15.28 -10.64 2.83
C GLN A 41 -14.17 -10.09 1.95
N THR A 42 -13.47 -10.99 1.24
CA THR A 42 -12.45 -10.64 0.26
C THR A 42 -12.79 -11.18 -1.11
N SER A 43 -12.55 -10.40 -2.15
CA SER A 43 -12.61 -10.85 -3.54
C SER A 43 -11.38 -10.34 -4.31
N GLU A 44 -10.99 -11.07 -5.34
CA GLU A 44 -9.85 -10.70 -6.20
C GLU A 44 -10.33 -10.37 -7.60
N SER A 45 -9.63 -9.43 -8.23
CA SER A 45 -9.89 -9.02 -9.61
C SER A 45 -8.61 -8.45 -10.22
N SER A 46 -8.72 -7.86 -11.41
CA SER A 46 -7.63 -7.10 -12.01
C SER A 46 -8.18 -5.87 -12.72
N LEU A 47 -7.31 -4.87 -12.89
CA LEU A 47 -7.59 -3.67 -13.66
C LEU A 47 -6.53 -3.47 -14.73
N ALA A 48 -6.89 -2.89 -15.86
CA ALA A 48 -5.96 -2.64 -16.95
C ALA A 48 -5.11 -1.40 -16.66
N ALA A 49 -3.78 -1.56 -16.71
CA ALA A 49 -2.82 -0.48 -16.81
C ALA A 49 -2.83 0.13 -18.22
N ARG A 50 -2.20 1.29 -18.39
CA ARG A 50 -2.12 1.99 -19.69
C ARG A 50 -1.43 1.20 -20.81
N ASP A 51 -0.60 0.23 -20.47
CA ASP A 51 0.10 -0.65 -21.41
C ASP A 51 -0.62 -2.01 -21.58
N GLY A 52 -1.82 -2.15 -21.02
CA GLY A 52 -2.62 -3.37 -21.09
C GLY A 52 -2.25 -4.43 -20.04
N TYR A 53 -1.28 -4.17 -19.15
CA TYR A 53 -0.99 -5.08 -18.05
C TYR A 53 -2.19 -5.16 -17.08
N GLN A 54 -2.56 -6.38 -16.67
CA GLN A 54 -3.66 -6.60 -15.72
C GLN A 54 -3.14 -6.54 -14.29
N ILE A 55 -3.23 -5.37 -13.65
CA ILE A 55 -2.81 -5.13 -12.27
C ILE A 55 -3.75 -5.89 -11.33
N PRO A 56 -3.27 -6.87 -10.56
CA PRO A 56 -4.10 -7.58 -9.59
C PRO A 56 -4.56 -6.66 -8.47
N ILE A 57 -5.81 -6.83 -8.03
CA ILE A 57 -6.37 -6.14 -6.88
C ILE A 57 -7.07 -7.12 -5.95
N ARG A 58 -7.05 -6.82 -4.64
CA ARG A 58 -7.91 -7.48 -3.64
C ARG A 58 -8.84 -6.46 -3.00
N ILE A 59 -10.12 -6.78 -2.98
CA ILE A 59 -11.19 -5.95 -2.46
C ILE A 59 -11.59 -6.52 -1.10
N TYR A 60 -11.72 -5.67 -0.10
CA TYR A 60 -12.10 -6.01 1.27
C TYR A 60 -13.34 -5.23 1.66
N GLN A 61 -14.37 -5.95 2.09
CA GLN A 61 -15.66 -5.39 2.47
C GLN A 61 -16.17 -6.06 3.74
N ARG A 62 -16.88 -5.31 4.56
CA ARG A 62 -17.52 -5.87 5.76
C ARG A 62 -18.69 -6.78 5.36
N ALA A 63 -18.65 -8.05 5.75
CA ALA A 63 -19.60 -9.08 5.30
C ALA A 63 -21.03 -8.88 5.83
N LYS A 64 -21.19 -8.28 7.01
CA LYS A 64 -22.47 -8.12 7.73
C LYS A 64 -22.91 -6.65 7.84
N SER A 65 -22.66 -5.84 6.81
CA SER A 65 -23.08 -4.44 6.79
C SER A 65 -24.30 -4.28 5.89
N ASN A 66 -25.45 -3.98 6.49
CA ASN A 66 -26.60 -3.45 5.73
C ASN A 66 -26.37 -1.97 5.35
N ASP A 67 -25.39 -1.32 5.99
CA ASP A 67 -24.98 0.03 5.66
C ASP A 67 -24.08 -0.01 4.42
N PRO A 68 -24.40 0.75 3.36
CA PRO A 68 -23.56 0.78 2.18
C PRO A 68 -22.20 1.41 2.50
N SER A 69 -21.16 1.04 1.76
CA SER A 69 -19.85 1.66 1.91
C SER A 69 -19.93 3.15 1.56
N THR A 70 -19.48 4.00 2.48
CA THR A 70 -19.45 5.46 2.30
C THR A 70 -18.06 5.98 1.93
N ALA A 71 -17.06 5.09 1.90
CA ALA A 71 -15.70 5.42 1.51
C ALA A 71 -14.98 4.29 0.74
N LEU A 72 -14.08 4.69 -0.15
CA LEU A 72 -13.11 3.85 -0.82
C LEU A 72 -11.71 4.17 -0.30
N VAL A 73 -11.01 3.15 0.19
CA VAL A 73 -9.58 3.23 0.51
C VAL A 73 -8.82 2.47 -0.57
N ILE A 74 -7.98 3.17 -1.32
CA ILE A 74 -7.04 2.52 -2.26
C ILE A 74 -5.72 2.35 -1.53
N PHE A 75 -5.30 1.10 -1.34
CA PHE A 75 -4.15 0.73 -0.54
C PHE A 75 -3.00 0.25 -1.41
N TYR A 76 -1.79 0.77 -1.18
CA TYR A 76 -0.55 0.32 -1.82
C TYR A 76 0.35 -0.37 -0.79
N HIS A 77 0.77 -1.61 -1.10
CA HIS A 77 1.57 -2.44 -0.21
C HIS A 77 3.02 -1.93 -0.04
N SER A 78 3.69 -2.37 1.04
CA SER A 78 5.11 -2.08 1.28
C SER A 78 6.05 -3.01 0.48
N GLY A 79 7.36 -2.90 0.70
CA GLY A 79 8.35 -3.79 0.10
C GLY A 79 9.41 -3.10 -0.76
N GLY A 80 9.62 -1.79 -0.60
CA GLY A 80 10.73 -1.09 -1.23
C GLY A 80 10.67 -1.01 -2.76
N PHE A 81 9.48 -1.24 -3.34
CA PHE A 81 9.25 -1.44 -4.78
C PHE A 81 9.88 -2.70 -5.38
N THR A 82 10.59 -3.52 -4.60
CA THR A 82 11.22 -4.76 -5.06
C THR A 82 10.57 -6.02 -4.50
N ASN A 83 9.79 -5.86 -3.44
CA ASN A 83 9.09 -6.93 -2.74
C ASN A 83 7.63 -6.52 -2.49
N GLY A 84 6.86 -7.50 -2.04
CA GLY A 84 5.50 -7.32 -1.57
C GLY A 84 4.44 -7.85 -2.54
N SER A 85 3.23 -8.00 -2.04
CA SER A 85 2.11 -8.58 -2.76
C SER A 85 0.78 -8.19 -2.10
N LEU A 86 -0.33 -8.72 -2.60
CA LEU A 86 -1.63 -8.64 -1.92
C LEU A 86 -1.62 -9.30 -0.53
N GLU A 87 -0.65 -10.18 -0.24
CA GLU A 87 -0.50 -10.83 1.07
C GLU A 87 0.23 -9.96 2.10
N THR A 88 1.08 -9.03 1.67
CA THR A 88 1.97 -8.28 2.57
C THR A 88 1.20 -7.51 3.64
N GLU A 89 0.14 -6.80 3.24
CA GLU A 89 -0.74 -6.04 4.13
C GLU A 89 -2.18 -6.58 4.16
N ASP A 90 -2.41 -7.86 3.91
CA ASP A 90 -3.75 -8.45 3.92
C ASP A 90 -4.49 -8.19 5.24
N LEU A 91 -3.83 -8.48 6.37
CA LEU A 91 -4.39 -8.27 7.71
C LEU A 91 -4.66 -6.79 7.99
N THR A 92 -3.79 -5.87 7.50
CA THR A 92 -4.01 -4.43 7.63
C THR A 92 -5.26 -4.00 6.86
N CYS A 93 -5.41 -4.46 5.61
CA CYS A 93 -6.57 -4.14 4.78
C CYS A 93 -7.87 -4.67 5.39
N ARG A 94 -7.85 -5.89 5.95
CA ARG A 94 -8.99 -6.44 6.71
C ARG A 94 -9.35 -5.57 7.92
N HIS A 95 -8.36 -5.15 8.71
CA HIS A 95 -8.60 -4.25 9.84
C HIS A 95 -9.21 -2.91 9.41
N LEU A 96 -8.73 -2.32 8.31
CA LEU A 96 -9.30 -1.09 7.75
C LEU A 96 -10.75 -1.28 7.31
N ALA A 97 -11.06 -2.37 6.61
CA ALA A 97 -12.42 -2.69 6.16
C ALA A 97 -13.37 -2.98 7.33
N LEU A 98 -12.86 -3.57 8.42
CA LEU A 98 -13.64 -3.83 9.64
C LEU A 98 -13.90 -2.55 10.46
N GLY A 99 -13.03 -1.54 10.33
CA GLY A 99 -13.06 -0.31 11.11
C GLY A 99 -14.22 0.64 10.80
N GLY A 100 -14.96 0.44 9.70
CA GLY A 100 -16.09 1.29 9.34
C GLY A 100 -16.78 0.87 8.03
N PRO A 101 -17.75 1.66 7.53
CA PRO A 101 -18.43 1.44 6.26
C PRO A 101 -17.52 1.82 5.08
N VAL A 102 -16.43 1.06 4.91
CA VAL A 102 -15.35 1.33 3.97
C VAL A 102 -15.09 0.10 3.12
N THR A 103 -14.94 0.30 1.82
CA THR A 103 -14.35 -0.71 0.93
C THR A 103 -12.88 -0.41 0.75
N VAL A 104 -12.02 -1.38 1.03
CA VAL A 104 -10.57 -1.26 0.82
C VAL A 104 -10.21 -2.02 -0.45
N ILE A 105 -9.40 -1.42 -1.32
CA ILE A 105 -8.91 -2.03 -2.56
C ILE A 105 -7.38 -1.97 -2.50
N SER A 106 -6.76 -3.12 -2.26
CA SER A 106 -5.30 -3.29 -2.29
C SER A 106 -4.83 -3.50 -3.72
N VAL A 107 -3.77 -2.80 -4.12
CA VAL A 107 -3.23 -2.77 -5.48
C VAL A 107 -1.85 -3.42 -5.50
N ALA A 108 -1.70 -4.50 -6.29
CA ALA A 108 -0.41 -5.15 -6.54
C ALA A 108 0.28 -4.51 -7.75
N TYR A 109 0.88 -3.34 -7.52
CA TYR A 109 1.67 -2.65 -8.53
C TYR A 109 2.90 -3.47 -8.91
N ARG A 110 3.35 -3.35 -10.17
CA ARG A 110 4.54 -4.07 -10.64
C ARG A 110 5.80 -3.66 -9.89
N LEU A 111 6.73 -4.60 -9.74
CA LEU A 111 7.93 -4.45 -8.91
C LEU A 111 9.21 -4.43 -9.74
N SER A 112 10.22 -3.75 -9.22
CA SER A 112 11.60 -3.82 -9.70
C SER A 112 12.27 -5.11 -9.20
N PRO A 113 13.29 -5.64 -9.90
CA PRO A 113 13.96 -5.07 -11.07
C PRO A 113 13.26 -5.29 -12.42
N GLU A 114 12.26 -6.17 -12.50
CA GLU A 114 11.58 -6.50 -13.76
C GLU A 114 10.85 -5.28 -14.36
N TYR A 115 10.31 -4.43 -13.49
CA TYR A 115 9.60 -3.22 -13.88
C TYR A 115 10.19 -2.01 -13.18
N LEU A 116 11.07 -1.32 -13.90
CA LEU A 116 11.77 -0.13 -13.44
C LEU A 116 10.86 1.09 -13.38
N TYR A 117 11.33 2.14 -12.71
CA TYR A 117 10.71 3.46 -12.78
C TYR A 117 10.49 3.88 -14.25
N PRO A 118 9.32 4.45 -14.62
CA PRO A 118 8.20 4.87 -13.76
C PRO A 118 7.04 3.84 -13.66
N ILE A 119 7.25 2.58 -14.01
CA ILE A 119 6.17 1.58 -14.14
C ILE A 119 5.36 1.41 -12.83
N PRO A 120 5.97 1.18 -11.65
CA PRO A 120 5.20 1.03 -10.40
C PRO A 120 4.33 2.26 -10.08
N MET A 121 4.85 3.46 -10.37
CA MET A 121 4.14 4.73 -10.17
C MET A 121 2.99 4.91 -11.14
N ASN A 122 3.17 4.47 -12.39
CA ASN A 122 2.12 4.47 -13.38
C ASN A 122 1.00 3.49 -13.01
N ASP A 123 1.34 2.30 -12.53
CA ASP A 123 0.36 1.31 -12.07
C ASP A 123 -0.49 1.85 -10.92
N GLY A 124 0.13 2.49 -9.91
CA GLY A 124 -0.61 3.13 -8.83
C GLY A 124 -1.58 4.21 -9.32
N TRP A 125 -1.13 5.04 -10.27
CA TRP A 125 -2.00 6.07 -10.87
C TRP A 125 -3.13 5.48 -11.72
N ASP A 126 -2.83 4.48 -12.54
CA ASP A 126 -3.79 3.85 -13.44
C ASP A 126 -4.85 3.09 -12.62
N ALA A 127 -4.44 2.41 -11.55
CA ALA A 127 -5.34 1.82 -10.57
C ALA A 127 -6.27 2.85 -9.94
N PHE A 128 -5.74 3.99 -9.48
CA PHE A 128 -6.55 5.08 -8.94
C PHE A 128 -7.62 5.55 -9.93
N VAL A 129 -7.23 5.88 -11.17
CA VAL A 129 -8.18 6.37 -12.18
C VAL A 129 -9.20 5.31 -12.54
N HIS A 130 -8.78 4.05 -12.71
CA HIS A 130 -9.68 2.93 -13.04
C HIS A 130 -10.70 2.70 -11.93
N ILE A 131 -10.26 2.67 -10.67
CA ILE A 131 -11.14 2.47 -9.51
C ILE A 131 -12.16 3.59 -9.43
N LEU A 132 -11.75 4.85 -9.59
CA LEU A 132 -12.68 5.97 -9.48
C LEU A 132 -13.67 6.05 -10.65
N ASN A 133 -13.24 5.75 -11.86
CA ASN A 133 -14.15 5.69 -13.01
C ASN A 133 -15.20 4.57 -12.88
N ASN A 134 -14.93 3.53 -12.09
CA ASN A 134 -15.82 2.41 -11.87
C ASN A 134 -16.33 2.31 -10.41
N ALA A 135 -16.25 3.39 -9.63
CA ALA A 135 -16.48 3.36 -8.18
C ALA A 135 -17.82 2.75 -7.76
N ALA A 136 -18.87 2.90 -8.58
CA ALA A 136 -20.19 2.34 -8.32
C ALA A 136 -20.18 0.82 -8.08
N GLN A 137 -19.27 0.08 -8.70
CA GLN A 137 -19.16 -1.38 -8.52
C GLN A 137 -18.62 -1.77 -7.14
N TYR A 138 -17.93 -0.86 -6.46
CA TYR A 138 -17.29 -1.11 -5.17
C TYR A 138 -18.09 -0.56 -3.98
N LEU A 139 -19.09 0.29 -4.22
CA LEU A 139 -19.83 1.02 -3.17
C LEU A 139 -21.17 0.38 -2.77
N ALA A 140 -21.37 -0.91 -3.09
CA ALA A 140 -22.55 -1.69 -2.67
C ALA A 140 -23.90 -0.98 -2.92
N GLY A 141 -24.04 -0.30 -4.06
CA GLY A 141 -25.29 0.35 -4.48
C GLY A 141 -25.49 1.78 -3.96
N GLN A 142 -24.57 2.36 -3.19
CA GLN A 142 -24.63 3.78 -2.84
C GLN A 142 -24.18 4.67 -4.01
N THR A 143 -25.09 5.53 -4.47
CA THR A 143 -24.89 6.39 -5.65
C THR A 143 -24.70 7.87 -5.31
N ASN A 144 -24.93 8.27 -4.04
CA ASN A 144 -25.14 9.69 -3.72
C ASN A 144 -23.86 10.43 -3.29
N ALA A 145 -22.95 9.82 -2.54
CA ALA A 145 -21.63 10.39 -2.26
C ALA A 145 -20.68 9.37 -1.62
N ALA A 146 -19.41 9.33 -2.03
CA ALA A 146 -18.39 8.52 -1.36
C ALA A 146 -17.07 9.26 -1.20
N ARG A 147 -16.41 9.03 -0.05
CA ARG A 147 -15.11 9.60 0.27
C ARG A 147 -14.00 8.71 -0.27
N VAL A 148 -13.01 9.29 -0.92
CA VAL A 148 -11.84 8.57 -1.43
C VAL A 148 -10.64 8.88 -0.57
N VAL A 149 -9.99 7.83 -0.06
CA VAL A 149 -8.76 7.92 0.73
C VAL A 149 -7.69 7.09 0.04
N LEU A 150 -6.49 7.66 -0.09
CA LEU A 150 -5.31 6.91 -0.50
C LEU A 150 -4.55 6.45 0.74
N SER A 151 -4.03 5.23 0.73
CA SER A 151 -3.27 4.69 1.85
C SER A 151 -2.13 3.81 1.38
N GLY A 152 -1.10 3.67 2.20
CA GLY A 152 -0.03 2.72 1.94
C GLY A 152 1.03 2.71 3.03
N THR A 153 1.87 1.67 2.99
CA THR A 153 2.96 1.45 3.96
C THR A 153 4.33 1.56 3.28
N SER A 154 5.30 2.25 3.88
CA SER A 154 6.68 2.35 3.35
C SER A 154 6.73 2.84 1.89
N SER A 155 7.22 2.04 0.95
CA SER A 155 7.19 2.31 -0.50
C SER A 155 5.76 2.53 -1.03
N GLY A 156 4.79 1.77 -0.54
CA GLY A 156 3.38 2.01 -0.84
C GLY A 156 2.86 3.31 -0.26
N GLY A 157 3.39 3.74 0.89
CA GLY A 157 3.13 5.08 1.45
C GLY A 157 3.69 6.18 0.57
N GLN A 158 4.91 6.01 0.06
CA GLN A 158 5.48 6.92 -0.94
C GLN A 158 4.61 6.98 -2.20
N LEU A 159 4.15 5.83 -2.70
CA LEU A 159 3.26 5.77 -3.86
C LEU A 159 1.93 6.49 -3.59
N ALA A 160 1.31 6.27 -2.42
CA ALA A 160 0.09 6.97 -2.01
C ALA A 160 0.28 8.50 -2.00
N ALA A 161 1.43 8.98 -1.51
CA ALA A 161 1.77 10.40 -1.48
C ALA A 161 2.02 11.00 -2.88
N ILE A 162 2.58 10.22 -3.81
CA ILE A 162 2.75 10.65 -5.21
C ILE A 162 1.39 10.71 -5.92
N VAL A 163 0.57 9.67 -5.77
CA VAL A 163 -0.76 9.59 -6.38
C VAL A 163 -1.67 10.68 -5.83
N SER A 164 -1.60 11.02 -4.54
CA SER A 164 -2.47 12.05 -3.93
C SER A 164 -2.26 13.45 -4.53
N GLN A 165 -1.01 13.81 -4.86
CA GLN A 165 -0.70 15.08 -5.52
C GLN A 165 -1.36 15.18 -6.91
N LYS A 166 -1.38 14.06 -7.65
CA LYS A 166 -2.06 13.98 -8.95
C LYS A 166 -3.58 13.91 -8.78
N ALA A 167 -4.06 13.20 -7.76
CA ALA A 167 -5.48 13.03 -7.45
C ALA A 167 -6.15 14.37 -7.15
N SER A 168 -5.51 15.22 -6.34
CA SER A 168 -6.04 16.55 -6.03
C SER A 168 -6.33 17.39 -7.28
N ARG A 169 -5.44 17.36 -8.28
CA ARG A 169 -5.64 18.03 -9.58
C ARG A 169 -6.75 17.36 -10.39
N TRP A 170 -6.73 16.03 -10.48
CA TRP A 170 -7.75 15.26 -11.20
C TRP A 170 -9.16 15.52 -10.67
N PHE A 171 -9.34 15.61 -9.34
CA PHE A 171 -10.64 15.94 -8.74
C PHE A 171 -11.08 17.38 -9.03
N ALA A 172 -10.15 18.34 -9.15
CA ALA A 172 -10.48 19.70 -9.56
C ALA A 172 -10.98 19.75 -11.01
N ASP A 173 -10.34 19.00 -11.90
CA ASP A 173 -10.70 18.93 -13.33
C ASP A 173 -12.05 18.22 -13.58
N GLN A 174 -12.44 17.31 -12.69
CA GLN A 174 -13.64 16.46 -12.87
C GLN A 174 -14.94 17.06 -12.30
N GLN A 175 -14.88 18.16 -11.55
CA GLN A 175 -16.05 18.79 -10.92
C GLN A 175 -17.09 19.29 -11.95
N SER A 176 -16.74 19.38 -13.22
CA SER A 176 -17.66 19.78 -14.30
C SER A 176 -18.47 18.63 -14.92
N ILE A 177 -18.34 17.38 -14.46
CA ILE A 177 -18.99 16.19 -15.06
C ILE A 177 -20.21 15.73 -14.23
N PRO A 178 -21.47 16.03 -14.64
CA PRO A 178 -22.65 15.92 -13.77
C PRO A 178 -23.23 14.51 -13.54
N LYS A 179 -22.60 13.43 -14.05
CA LYS A 179 -23.23 12.09 -14.14
C LYS A 179 -22.56 10.97 -13.34
N ARG A 180 -21.65 11.30 -12.42
CA ARG A 180 -20.91 10.30 -11.63
C ARG A 180 -21.40 10.28 -10.18
N PRO A 181 -21.23 9.15 -9.45
CA PRO A 181 -21.34 9.20 -7.99
C PRO A 181 -20.48 10.36 -7.47
N ILE A 182 -20.98 11.14 -6.52
CA ILE A 182 -20.24 12.30 -6.00
C ILE A 182 -19.05 11.79 -5.17
N LEU A 183 -17.91 11.62 -5.84
CA LEU A 183 -16.66 11.23 -5.21
C LEU A 183 -15.98 12.47 -4.65
N THR A 184 -15.61 12.45 -3.38
CA THR A 184 -14.83 13.52 -2.75
C THR A 184 -13.49 12.97 -2.29
N PHE A 185 -12.39 13.60 -2.69
CA PHE A 185 -11.08 13.26 -2.16
C PHE A 185 -10.98 13.68 -0.69
N ALA A 186 -10.98 12.72 0.21
CA ALA A 186 -10.98 12.96 1.66
C ALA A 186 -9.56 13.08 2.24
N GLY A 187 -8.56 12.50 1.58
CA GLY A 187 -7.16 12.67 1.97
C GLY A 187 -6.28 11.45 1.76
N VAL A 188 -5.16 11.43 2.47
CA VAL A 188 -4.15 10.38 2.40
C VAL A 188 -3.73 9.93 3.81
N ILE A 189 -3.58 8.62 4.00
CA ILE A 189 -3.09 8.01 5.24
C ILE A 189 -1.74 7.34 4.92
N LEU A 190 -0.66 7.84 5.52
CA LEU A 190 0.69 7.35 5.24
C LEU A 190 1.22 6.55 6.43
N ARG A 191 1.57 5.28 6.23
CA ARG A 191 2.14 4.41 7.27
C ARG A 191 3.65 4.26 7.05
N ASN A 192 4.46 4.86 7.91
CA ASN A 192 5.94 4.86 7.80
C ASN A 192 6.44 5.15 6.37
N PRO A 193 5.98 6.23 5.71
CA PRO A 193 6.26 6.42 4.28
C PRO A 193 7.73 6.79 4.03
N VAL A 194 8.26 6.39 2.88
CA VAL A 194 9.57 6.85 2.41
C VAL A 194 9.37 8.14 1.60
N THR A 195 9.33 9.29 2.26
CA THR A 195 9.01 10.58 1.58
C THR A 195 10.23 11.44 1.26
N VAL A 196 11.42 11.05 1.72
CA VAL A 196 12.63 11.85 1.56
C VAL A 196 13.41 11.37 0.34
N CYS A 197 13.73 12.28 -0.58
CA CYS A 197 14.76 12.04 -1.58
C CYS A 197 16.14 12.17 -0.94
N GLY A 198 16.57 11.13 -0.22
CA GLY A 198 17.86 11.09 0.49
C GLY A 198 19.09 11.15 -0.41
N MET A 199 18.91 11.08 -1.73
CA MET A 199 20.01 11.15 -2.70
C MET A 199 20.58 12.56 -2.87
N LYS A 200 19.82 13.62 -2.54
CA LYS A 200 20.30 15.00 -2.61
C LYS A 200 20.45 15.57 -1.21
N ARG A 201 21.70 15.83 -0.81
CA ARG A 201 22.05 16.34 0.52
C ARG A 201 21.33 17.65 0.86
N ASP A 202 21.08 18.47 -0.16
CA ASP A 202 20.39 19.76 -0.04
C ASP A 202 18.94 19.66 0.46
N TYR A 203 18.30 18.49 0.34
CA TYR A 203 16.94 18.25 0.84
C TYR A 203 16.90 17.77 2.29
N ILE A 204 18.06 17.55 2.91
CA ILE A 204 18.19 17.11 4.29
C ILE A 204 18.43 18.35 5.16
N PRO A 205 17.62 18.60 6.21
CA PRO A 205 17.84 19.72 7.11
C PRO A 205 19.28 19.72 7.65
N PRO A 206 19.97 20.88 7.74
CA PRO A 206 21.39 20.94 8.07
C PRO A 206 21.80 20.13 9.31
N GLN A 207 20.98 20.17 10.36
CA GLN A 207 21.21 19.43 11.60
C GLN A 207 21.18 17.90 11.46
N PHE A 208 20.64 17.37 10.36
CA PHE A 208 20.55 15.93 10.08
C PHE A 208 21.47 15.48 8.93
N GLN A 209 22.20 16.40 8.29
CA GLN A 209 23.04 16.05 7.14
C GLN A 209 24.17 15.08 7.51
N ASP A 210 24.77 15.24 8.69
CA ASP A 210 25.91 14.40 9.13
C ASP A 210 25.48 13.03 9.66
N CYS A 211 24.22 12.90 10.10
CA CYS A 211 23.64 11.62 10.50
C CYS A 211 22.95 10.88 9.34
N HIS A 212 22.70 11.55 8.22
CA HIS A 212 22.08 10.92 7.05
C HIS A 212 23.11 10.10 6.27
N ARG A 213 23.14 8.79 6.56
CA ARG A 213 23.93 7.79 5.83
C ARG A 213 22.97 6.96 4.99
N SER A 214 23.25 6.80 3.70
CA SER A 214 22.49 5.91 2.82
C SER A 214 22.63 4.44 3.22
N TRP A 215 23.69 4.11 3.97
CA TRP A 215 23.96 2.78 4.52
C TRP A 215 24.86 2.90 5.76
N ALA A 216 24.71 1.97 6.71
CA ALA A 216 25.62 1.78 7.82
C ALA A 216 25.71 0.26 8.15
N PRO A 217 26.88 -0.29 8.51
CA PRO A 217 27.03 -1.72 8.81
C PRO A 217 26.06 -2.21 9.89
N GLU A 218 25.71 -1.34 10.84
CA GLU A 218 24.81 -1.65 11.95
C GLU A 218 23.32 -1.71 11.53
N LEU A 219 23.01 -1.37 10.28
CA LEU A 219 21.67 -1.43 9.68
C LEU A 219 21.52 -2.58 8.68
N GLU A 220 22.56 -3.39 8.49
CA GLU A 220 22.45 -4.60 7.68
C GLU A 220 21.55 -5.62 8.38
N THR A 221 20.67 -6.22 7.60
CA THR A 221 19.79 -7.31 8.04
C THR A 221 19.82 -8.40 6.99
N SER A 222 19.29 -9.58 7.30
CA SER A 222 19.15 -10.67 6.33
C SER A 222 18.28 -10.34 5.10
N LEU A 223 17.61 -9.19 5.09
CA LEU A 223 16.79 -8.68 3.97
C LEU A 223 17.41 -7.47 3.24
N LEU A 224 18.46 -6.87 3.80
CA LEU A 224 19.06 -5.62 3.35
C LEU A 224 20.56 -5.68 3.64
N GLU A 225 21.31 -6.33 2.75
CA GLU A 225 22.77 -6.40 2.80
C GLU A 225 23.41 -5.49 1.72
N ARG A 226 24.58 -4.92 2.01
CA ARG A 226 25.25 -3.98 1.08
C ARG A 226 25.54 -4.58 -0.29
N SER A 227 25.90 -5.85 -0.33
CA SER A 227 26.19 -6.61 -1.56
C SER A 227 24.99 -6.64 -2.51
N GLU A 228 23.78 -6.88 -1.97
CA GLU A 228 22.54 -6.90 -2.75
C GLU A 228 22.08 -5.49 -3.18
N MET A 229 22.28 -4.49 -2.33
CA MET A 229 21.98 -3.10 -2.70
C MET A 229 22.88 -2.57 -3.82
N GLY A 230 24.16 -2.99 -3.85
CA GLY A 230 25.12 -2.61 -4.90
C GLY A 230 24.67 -3.05 -6.29
N ALA A 231 24.11 -4.27 -6.40
CA ALA A 231 23.60 -4.82 -7.66
C ALA A 231 22.40 -4.03 -8.24
N ASN A 232 21.56 -3.46 -7.37
CA ASN A 232 20.35 -2.72 -7.77
C ASN A 232 20.60 -1.23 -8.09
N HIS A 233 21.77 -0.69 -7.70
CA HIS A 233 22.06 0.74 -7.80
C HIS A 233 23.34 1.10 -8.57
N GLY A 234 24.06 0.12 -9.13
CA GLY A 234 25.21 0.36 -10.01
C GLY A 234 26.39 1.05 -9.31
N ILE A 235 26.53 0.86 -7.99
CA ILE A 235 27.65 1.40 -7.22
C ILE A 235 28.72 0.31 -7.16
N SER A 236 29.75 0.45 -7.99
CA SER A 236 31.04 -0.24 -7.85
C SER A 236 31.84 0.32 -6.70
#